data_AF-A0AA39PRH2-F1
#
_entry.id   AF-A0AA39PRH2-F1
#
_cell.length_a   1.000
_cell.length_b   1.000
_cell.length_c   1.000
_cell.angle_alpha   90.00
_cell.angle_beta   90.00
_cell.angle_gamma   90.00
#
_symmetry.space_group_name_H-M   'P 1'
#
loop_
_entity.id
_entity.type
_entity.pdbx_description
1 polymer ?
#
loop_
_entity_poly.entity_id
_entity_poly.type
_entity_poly.pdbx_seq_one_letter_code
_entity_poly.pdbx_strand_id
1 'polypeptide(L)'
;MHCFPDGDHLPGQLNIGAANYGLADPLWLRRAPYIFAMKKAMQTWEDMPPSLLSEVRTAGWTKKEFLLVKKTVASYYCNTFWQYFGCAPVLPRQLMHRTSEDYVPEARPQMSTSRSGVYVDVEALS
;
A
#
# COMPACT_ATOMS: atom_id res chain seq x y z
N MET A 1 21.82 -16.35 0.82
CA MET A 1 21.65 -15.07 0.12
C MET A 1 20.34 -15.17 -0.66
N HIS A 2 19.20 -15.01 -0.01
CA HIS A 2 17.89 -15.10 -0.67
C HIS A 2 17.36 -13.69 -0.84
N CYS A 3 17.69 -13.08 -1.98
CA CYS A 3 17.27 -11.71 -2.29
C CYS A 3 15.77 -11.59 -2.59
N PHE A 4 15.09 -12.72 -2.82
CA PHE A 4 13.66 -12.76 -3.10
C PHE A 4 13.01 -13.89 -2.31
N PRO A 5 11.92 -13.63 -1.56
CA PRO A 5 11.03 -14.70 -1.15
C PRO A 5 10.54 -15.39 -2.43
N ASP A 6 10.58 -16.73 -2.44
CA ASP A 6 10.28 -17.58 -3.60
C ASP A 6 11.32 -17.65 -4.74
N GLY A 7 12.56 -17.21 -4.51
CA GLY A 7 13.64 -17.31 -5.51
C GLY A 7 13.97 -18.74 -5.99
N ASP A 8 13.58 -19.75 -5.22
CA ASP A 8 13.78 -21.17 -5.55
C ASP A 8 12.59 -21.80 -6.29
N HIS A 9 11.47 -21.07 -6.45
CA HIS A 9 10.28 -21.55 -7.15
C HIS A 9 10.37 -21.27 -8.66
N LEU A 10 9.99 -22.25 -9.48
CA LEU A 10 9.87 -22.05 -10.93
C LEU A 10 8.75 -21.04 -11.24
N PRO A 11 8.79 -20.34 -12.39
CA PRO A 11 7.76 -19.36 -12.76
C PRO A 11 6.31 -19.90 -12.75
N GLY A 12 6.12 -21.22 -12.95
CA GLY A 12 4.82 -21.88 -12.89
C GLY A 12 4.36 -22.30 -11.48
N GLN A 13 5.21 -22.17 -10.47
CA GLN A 13 4.93 -22.49 -9.06
C GLN A 13 4.60 -21.25 -8.23
N LEU A 14 4.77 -20.05 -8.80
CA LEU A 14 4.39 -18.81 -8.15
C LEU A 14 2.87 -18.74 -8.01
N ASN A 15 2.38 -18.45 -6.81
CA ASN A 15 0.97 -18.18 -6.59
C ASN A 15 0.63 -16.82 -7.21
N ILE A 16 0.28 -16.83 -8.49
CA ILE A 16 -0.10 -15.63 -9.24
C ILE A 16 -1.24 -14.91 -8.52
N GLY A 17 -2.16 -15.65 -7.90
CA GLY A 17 -3.27 -15.12 -7.11
C GLY A 17 -2.87 -14.30 -5.88
N ALA A 18 -1.62 -14.38 -5.42
CA ALA A 18 -1.06 -13.53 -4.36
C ALA A 18 -0.74 -12.10 -4.86
N ALA A 19 -0.53 -11.91 -6.17
CA ALA A 19 -0.11 -10.63 -6.75
C ALA A 19 -1.18 -9.52 -6.63
N ASN A 20 -2.43 -9.90 -6.39
CA ASN A 20 -3.55 -9.00 -6.17
C ASN A 20 -3.80 -8.69 -4.68
N TYR A 21 -2.87 -9.01 -3.78
CA TYR A 21 -2.91 -8.53 -2.39
C TYR A 21 -2.02 -7.28 -2.22
N GLY A 22 -2.02 -6.69 -1.02
CA GLY A 22 -1.18 -5.52 -0.73
C GLY A 22 -1.66 -4.25 -1.45
N LEU A 23 -0.76 -3.57 -2.16
CA LEU A 23 -1.04 -2.33 -2.91
C LEU A 23 -1.99 -2.54 -4.11
N ALA A 24 -2.03 -3.76 -4.64
CA ALA A 24 -2.84 -4.14 -5.79
C ALA A 24 -4.25 -4.64 -5.42
N ASP A 25 -4.59 -4.71 -4.13
CA ASP A 25 -5.86 -5.27 -3.66
C ASP A 25 -7.09 -4.52 -4.23
N PRO A 26 -8.12 -5.23 -4.74
CA PRO A 26 -9.32 -4.59 -5.27
C PRO A 26 -10.07 -3.81 -4.20
N LEU A 27 -10.03 -4.27 -2.94
CA LEU A 27 -10.69 -3.63 -1.82
C LEU A 27 -9.80 -2.54 -1.23
N TRP A 28 -10.27 -1.30 -1.26
CA TRP A 28 -9.50 -0.17 -0.77
C TRP A 28 -9.13 -0.26 0.72
N LEU A 29 -10.00 -0.86 1.55
CA LEU A 29 -9.72 -1.10 2.97
C LEU A 29 -8.51 -2.01 3.18
N ARG A 30 -8.34 -3.03 2.32
CA ARG A 30 -7.18 -3.94 2.38
C ARG A 30 -5.91 -3.27 1.85
N ARG A 31 -6.03 -2.34 0.90
CA ARG A 31 -4.90 -1.51 0.43
C ARG A 31 -4.45 -0.47 1.43
N ALA A 32 -5.38 0.06 2.24
CA ALA A 32 -5.13 1.24 3.07
C ALA A 32 -3.87 1.12 3.95
N PRO A 33 -3.66 0.03 4.73
CA PRO A 33 -2.46 -0.12 5.55
C PRO A 33 -1.15 0.04 4.78
N TYR A 34 -1.11 -0.46 3.54
CA TYR A 34 0.10 -0.40 2.71
C TYR A 34 0.38 1.02 2.22
N ILE A 35 -0.66 1.77 1.85
CA ILE A 35 -0.52 3.18 1.44
C ILE A 35 -0.10 4.06 2.63
N PHE A 36 -0.65 3.83 3.82
CA PHE A 36 -0.28 4.59 5.01
C PHE A 36 1.13 4.23 5.51
N ALA A 37 1.52 2.96 5.46
CA ALA A 37 2.91 2.56 5.73
C ALA A 37 3.89 3.19 4.72
N MET A 38 3.53 3.23 3.43
CA MET A 38 4.33 3.89 2.40
C MET A 38 4.44 5.40 2.67
N LYS A 39 3.32 6.06 2.97
CA LYS A 39 3.29 7.47 3.39
C LYS A 39 4.24 7.71 4.57
N LYS A 40 4.18 6.88 5.61
CA LYS A 40 5.05 6.96 6.80
C LYS A 40 6.54 6.81 6.44
N ALA A 41 6.89 5.82 5.62
CA ALA A 41 8.26 5.61 5.16
C ALA A 41 8.81 6.81 4.37
N MET A 42 7.94 7.51 3.65
CA MET A 42 8.29 8.70 2.87
C MET A 42 8.33 10.00 3.69
N GLN A 43 7.95 9.99 4.97
CA GLN A 43 7.94 11.20 5.81
C GLN A 43 9.32 11.80 6.01
N THR A 44 10.36 10.98 5.94
CA THR A 44 11.75 11.42 6.09
C THR A 44 12.40 11.78 4.75
N TRP A 45 11.66 11.73 3.65
CA TRP A 45 12.18 12.05 2.32
C TRP A 45 12.09 13.56 2.07
N GLU A 46 13.03 14.08 1.27
CA GLU A 46 13.11 15.51 0.97
C GLU A 46 11.87 15.99 0.19
N ASP A 47 11.45 17.22 0.46
CA ASP A 47 10.32 17.88 -0.21
C ASP A 47 8.98 17.13 -0.12
N MET A 48 8.69 16.48 1.01
CA MET A 48 7.40 15.83 1.20
C MET A 48 6.24 16.84 1.08
N PRO A 49 5.22 16.56 0.24
CA PRO A 49 4.06 17.44 0.10
C PRO A 49 3.38 17.73 1.44
N PRO A 50 3.05 19.00 1.76
CA PRO A 50 2.36 19.36 3.00
C PRO A 50 1.04 18.61 3.23
N SER A 51 0.35 18.22 2.15
CA SER A 51 -0.88 17.42 2.17
C SER A 51 -0.67 16.00 2.73
N LEU A 52 0.57 15.50 2.76
CA LEU A 52 0.92 14.21 3.35
C LEU A 52 1.44 14.36 4.79
N LEU A 53 1.83 15.54 5.24
CA LEU A 53 2.52 15.71 6.52
C LEU A 53 1.58 15.77 7.75
N SER A 54 0.27 16.05 7.61
CA SER A 54 -0.50 16.60 8.76
C SER A 54 -1.90 16.03 9.05
N GLU A 55 -2.22 14.79 8.67
CA GLU A 55 -3.54 14.24 9.00
C GLU A 55 -3.46 12.90 9.73
N VAL A 56 -3.44 12.94 11.07
CA VAL A 56 -3.91 11.84 11.91
C VAL A 56 -5.42 12.01 12.04
N ARG A 57 -6.19 11.10 11.43
CA ARG A 57 -7.66 11.16 11.45
C ARG A 57 -8.21 10.18 12.47
N THR A 58 -8.54 10.69 13.65
CA THR A 58 -9.18 9.92 14.72
C THR A 58 -10.57 9.40 14.32
N ALA A 59 -11.29 10.12 13.47
CA ALA A 59 -12.56 9.68 12.88
C ALA A 59 -12.40 8.65 11.75
N GLY A 60 -11.16 8.35 11.34
CA GLY A 60 -10.83 7.50 10.21
C GLY A 60 -10.96 8.17 8.84
N TRP A 61 -10.64 7.40 7.81
CA TRP A 61 -10.58 7.78 6.41
C TRP A 61 -11.74 7.18 5.65
N THR A 62 -12.42 8.00 4.85
CA THR A 62 -13.37 7.52 3.84
C THR A 62 -12.65 7.05 2.58
N LYS A 63 -13.33 6.26 1.75
CA LYS A 63 -12.80 5.83 0.44
C LYS A 63 -12.34 7.02 -0.43
N LYS A 64 -13.10 8.12 -0.44
CA LYS A 64 -12.80 9.29 -1.27
C LYS A 64 -11.48 9.94 -0.83
N GLU A 65 -11.31 10.13 0.47
CA GLU A 65 -10.11 10.73 1.05
C GLU A 65 -8.90 9.81 0.88
N PHE A 66 -9.09 8.51 1.13
CA PHE A 66 -8.07 7.50 0.86
C PHE A 66 -7.56 7.55 -0.59
N LEU A 67 -8.45 7.69 -1.58
CA LEU A 67 -8.04 7.77 -2.98
C LEU A 67 -7.21 9.03 -3.27
N LEU A 68 -7.48 10.16 -2.61
CA LEU A 68 -6.67 11.37 -2.71
C LEU A 68 -5.29 11.18 -2.09
N VAL A 69 -5.22 10.58 -0.90
CA VAL A 69 -3.95 10.23 -0.25
C VAL A 69 -3.14 9.28 -1.14
N LYS A 70 -3.76 8.18 -1.61
CA LYS A 70 -3.12 7.21 -2.52
C LYS A 70 -2.54 7.89 -3.76
N LYS A 71 -3.31 8.76 -4.41
CA LYS A 71 -2.84 9.50 -5.60
C LYS A 71 -1.62 10.36 -5.28
N THR A 72 -1.66 11.07 -4.15
CA THR A 72 -0.58 11.96 -3.72
C THR A 72 0.68 11.18 -3.36
N VAL A 73 0.54 10.11 -2.57
CA VAL A 73 1.65 9.19 -2.23
C VAL A 73 2.27 8.59 -3.48
N ALA A 74 1.46 8.07 -4.40
CA ALA A 74 1.97 7.48 -5.64
C ALA A 74 2.69 8.51 -6.52
N SER A 75 2.14 9.73 -6.64
CA SER A 75 2.77 10.80 -7.42
C SER A 75 4.12 11.22 -6.82
N TYR A 76 4.17 11.41 -5.50
CA TYR A 76 5.38 11.79 -4.81
C TYR A 76 6.44 10.69 -4.94
N TYR A 77 6.05 9.42 -4.72
CA TYR A 77 6.95 8.28 -4.88
C TYR A 77 7.52 8.17 -6.28
N CYS A 78 6.69 8.26 -7.32
CA CYS A 78 7.17 8.18 -8.69
C CYS A 78 8.14 9.31 -9.03
N ASN A 79 7.86 10.53 -8.57
CA ASN A 79 8.73 11.66 -8.81
C ASN A 79 10.08 11.51 -8.08
N THR A 80 10.05 11.22 -6.78
CA THR A 80 11.28 11.02 -5.98
C THR A 80 12.10 9.84 -6.49
N PHE A 81 11.44 8.72 -6.84
CA PHE A 81 12.12 7.55 -7.39
C PHE A 81 12.80 7.87 -8.73
N TRP A 82 12.11 8.58 -9.63
CA TRP A 82 12.71 9.02 -10.90
C TRP A 82 13.89 9.96 -10.67
N GLN A 83 13.75 10.95 -9.78
CA GLN A 83 14.82 11.89 -9.47
C GLN A 83 16.05 11.20 -8.89
N TYR A 84 15.86 10.17 -8.07
CA TYR A 84 16.95 9.46 -7.41
C TYR A 84 17.61 8.39 -8.31
N PHE A 85 16.81 7.56 -8.98
CA PHE A 85 17.29 6.41 -9.75
C PHE A 85 17.38 6.66 -11.27
N GLY A 86 16.79 7.73 -11.78
CA GLY A 86 16.78 8.06 -13.21
C GLY A 86 15.90 7.15 -14.08
N CYS A 87 15.04 6.33 -13.46
CA CYS A 87 14.14 5.41 -14.17
C CYS A 87 12.75 5.37 -13.53
N ALA A 88 11.75 4.91 -14.29
CA ALA A 88 10.38 4.84 -13.79
C ALA A 88 10.22 3.65 -12.83
N PRO A 89 9.57 3.81 -11.66
CA PRO A 89 9.34 2.69 -10.77
C PRO A 89 8.31 1.71 -11.38
N VAL A 90 8.49 0.43 -11.09
CA VAL A 90 7.47 -0.59 -11.37
C VAL A 90 6.45 -0.58 -10.23
N LEU A 91 5.23 -0.14 -10.53
CA LEU A 91 4.14 -0.15 -9.55
C LEU A 91 3.38 -1.49 -9.61
N PRO A 92 3.04 -2.08 -8.45
CA PRO A 92 2.11 -3.20 -8.41
C PRO A 92 0.80 -2.80 -9.07
N ARG A 93 0.37 -3.57 -10.06
CA ARG A 93 -0.88 -3.38 -10.78
C ARG A 93 -1.80 -4.55 -10.51
N GLN A 94 -3.08 -4.26 -10.39
CA GLN A 94 -4.09 -5.30 -10.30
C GLN A 94 -4.09 -6.08 -11.62
N LEU A 95 -3.90 -7.39 -11.52
CA LEU A 95 -3.91 -8.32 -12.62
C LEU A 95 -5.31 -8.94 -12.78
N MET A 96 -5.63 -9.40 -13.99
CA MET A 96 -6.98 -9.87 -14.34
C MET A 96 -7.33 -11.26 -13.78
N HIS A 97 -6.40 -11.94 -13.11
CA HIS A 97 -6.64 -13.23 -12.49
C HIS A 97 -7.35 -13.07 -11.13
N ARG A 98 -8.01 -14.13 -10.66
CA ARG A 98 -8.66 -14.14 -9.34
C ARG A 98 -7.63 -14.24 -8.23
N THR A 99 -7.84 -13.50 -7.13
CA THR A 99 -7.05 -13.68 -5.91
C THR A 99 -7.13 -15.13 -5.45
N SER A 100 -6.00 -15.72 -5.07
CA SER A 100 -5.96 -17.07 -4.50
C SER A 100 -6.61 -17.05 -3.12
N GLU A 101 -7.55 -17.96 -2.88
CA GLU A 101 -8.22 -18.12 -1.59
C GLU A 101 -7.29 -18.73 -0.53
N ASP A 102 -6.30 -19.52 -0.98
CA ASP A 102 -5.32 -20.19 -0.12
C ASP A 102 -4.18 -19.26 0.33
N TYR A 103 -4.03 -18.09 -0.30
CA TYR A 103 -3.02 -17.11 0.10
C TYR A 103 -3.50 -16.30 1.31
N VAL A 104 -2.80 -16.47 2.43
CA VAL A 104 -3.02 -15.68 3.64
C VAL A 104 -2.02 -14.52 3.68
N PRO A 105 -2.46 -13.27 3.46
CA PRO A 105 -1.57 -12.12 3.58
C PRO A 105 -1.14 -11.92 5.04
N GLU A 106 0.04 -11.34 5.25
CA GLU A 106 0.53 -10.99 6.59
C GLU A 106 -0.50 -10.16 7.36
N ALA A 107 -0.73 -10.55 8.62
CA ALA A 107 -1.65 -9.83 9.50
C ALA A 107 -1.10 -8.43 9.78
N ARG A 108 -1.85 -7.40 9.39
CA ARG A 108 -1.57 -6.01 9.76
C ARG A 108 -2.58 -5.51 10.79
N PRO A 109 -2.16 -4.74 11.80
CA PRO A 109 -3.08 -4.20 12.80
C PRO A 109 -4.11 -3.29 12.10
N GLN A 110 -5.34 -3.77 12.02
CA GLN A 110 -6.50 -3.01 11.55
C GLN A 110 -7.46 -2.89 12.73
N MET A 111 -7.80 -1.66 13.14
CA MET A 111 -9.01 -1.49 13.96
C MET A 111 -10.21 -1.66 13.05
N SER A 112 -10.92 -2.78 13.20
CA SER A 112 -12.28 -2.92 12.71
C SER A 112 -13.14 -1.95 13.50
N THR A 113 -13.38 -0.75 12.97
CA THR A 113 -14.37 0.14 13.56
C THR A 113 -15.75 -0.41 13.25
N SER A 114 -16.69 -0.28 14.19
CA SER A 114 -18.10 -0.68 14.00
C SER A 114 -18.80 0.10 12.87
N ARG A 115 -18.14 1.09 12.26
CA ARG A 115 -18.61 1.84 11.10
C ARG A 115 -18.13 1.17 9.82
N SER A 116 -19.06 0.53 9.12
CA SER A 116 -18.81 -0.03 7.79
C SER A 116 -18.23 1.04 6.85
N GLY A 117 -17.09 0.74 6.21
CA GLY A 117 -16.52 1.59 5.16
C GLY A 117 -15.60 2.73 5.61
N VAL A 118 -15.04 2.68 6.82
CA VAL A 118 -14.02 3.64 7.31
C VAL A 118 -12.74 2.91 7.70
N TYR A 119 -11.58 3.48 7.37
CA TYR A 119 -10.26 2.97 7.78
C TYR A 119 -9.64 3.85 8.87
N VAL A 120 -9.20 3.27 9.98
CA VAL A 120 -8.43 3.97 11.01
C VAL A 120 -7.00 3.46 10.99
N ASP A 121 -6.04 4.37 10.88
CA ASP A 121 -4.63 4.05 10.86
C ASP A 121 -4.08 3.94 12.28
N VAL A 122 -4.00 2.72 12.81
CA VAL A 122 -3.60 2.49 14.22
C VAL A 122 -2.14 2.86 14.46
N GLU A 123 -1.27 2.67 13.47
CA GLU A 123 0.16 3.01 13.55
C GLU A 123 0.44 4.53 13.51
N ALA A 124 -0.58 5.34 13.21
CA ALA A 124 -0.51 6.80 13.31
C ALA A 124 -1.01 7.33 14.66
N LEU A 125 -1.57 6.46 15.52
CA LEU A 125 -2.05 6.79 16.86
C LEU A 125 -1.04 6.44 17.97
N SER A 126 0.01 5.69 17.61
CA SER A 126 1.16 5.31 18.47
C SER A 126 2.34 6.25 18.26
#